data_AF-A0A4U0TZR3-F1
#
_entry.id   AF-A0A4U0TZR3-F1
#
_cell.length_a   1.000
_cell.length_b   1.000
_cell.length_c   1.000
_cell.angle_alpha   90.00
_cell.angle_beta   90.00
_cell.angle_gamma   90.00
#
_symmetry.space_group_name_H-M   'P 1'
#
loop_
_entity.id
_entity.type
_entity.pdbx_description
1 polymer ?
#
loop_
_entity_poly.entity_id
_entity_poly.type
_entity_poly.pdbx_seq_one_letter_code
_entity_poly.pdbx_strand_id
1 'polypeptide(L)'
;MAVVSHLRDIKYRGRIPVEHGVTLYGIMDETGYLREGEVYVTRTGPDGRRDDTPRSIVITRSPAMHPGDVQVVNAVTVPADSPLKRLSNVVVFSQHGSRDLASQLSGGDLDGDLYNIVWDSRLIPAHTYQAADYPRVSPVELDRLVTSKDMSDFFVTFMETDQLGMLCNIHLQLADQLPTGTFSAECLKLAGMASTAVDYSKTGIAVDMTECPKYDRCRPDFMAPSPRVFVSGEGYLGFEDEDYQDDEAFEGLDIERRAFRYYESQKALGELFRAIDERQFLHSLQHDRQRFIEPASKSLLRPLDLYGQNFARNYGILWQHNKDLARDIKASYEEGLIGLAYQFEPTARCPLSEYEVFTGSILGRQGGQQGKTLREMSKSLRERFETVVEYVVARITKGDRAVREVEDLDDFPDDREFEALPRAIACLNVAATEEGWRDRQMGELGSFGYIAVGVAMREMRRFLITTTGSYALLPLVAREASGAAVGGRGVEESRPRQGTVSRWQ
;
A
#
# COMPACT_ATOMS: atom_id res chain seq x y z
N MET A 1 -12.84 -4.70 7.03
CA MET A 1 -11.82 -5.34 6.17
C MET A 1 -10.65 -4.41 5.88
N ALA A 2 -10.81 -3.38 5.03
CA ALA A 2 -9.71 -2.47 4.70
C ALA A 2 -9.04 -1.83 5.94
N VAL A 3 -9.82 -1.33 6.89
CA VAL A 3 -9.32 -0.74 8.14
C VAL A 3 -8.45 -1.72 8.95
N VAL A 4 -8.85 -2.99 8.99
CA VAL A 4 -8.16 -4.04 9.76
C VAL A 4 -6.86 -4.45 9.06
N SER A 5 -6.87 -4.51 7.73
CA SER A 5 -5.66 -4.72 6.93
C SER A 5 -4.64 -3.60 7.16
N HIS A 6 -5.09 -2.33 7.17
CA HIS A 6 -4.21 -1.19 7.47
C HIS A 6 -3.68 -1.23 8.91
N LEU A 7 -4.52 -1.56 9.89
CA LEU A 7 -4.10 -1.73 11.28
C LEU A 7 -3.00 -2.79 11.41
N ARG A 8 -3.15 -3.92 10.72
CA ARG A 8 -2.17 -5.01 10.70
C ARG A 8 -0.88 -4.61 9.99
N ASP A 9 -0.96 -3.83 8.92
CA ASP A 9 0.21 -3.26 8.25
C ASP A 9 1.00 -2.34 9.19
N ILE A 10 0.32 -1.54 10.02
CA ILE A 10 0.99 -0.72 11.04
C ILE A 10 1.62 -1.61 12.11
N LYS A 11 0.86 -2.56 12.67
CA LYS A 11 1.31 -3.38 13.80
C LYS A 11 2.41 -4.39 13.44
N TYR A 12 2.23 -5.18 12.39
CA TYR A 12 3.13 -6.28 12.02
C TYR A 12 4.21 -5.88 11.02
N ARG A 13 4.08 -4.73 10.34
CA ARG A 13 5.07 -4.26 9.35
C ARG A 13 5.65 -2.89 9.66
N GLY A 14 5.22 -2.22 10.73
CA GLY A 14 5.71 -0.90 11.08
C GLY A 14 5.43 0.16 10.02
N ARG A 15 4.37 0.00 9.20
CA ARG A 15 3.97 0.97 8.17
C ARG A 15 3.31 2.21 8.77
N ILE A 16 4.06 2.92 9.61
CA ILE A 16 3.59 4.12 10.30
C ILE A 16 3.70 5.31 9.31
N PRO A 17 2.60 6.02 9.03
CA PRO A 17 2.65 7.18 8.16
C PRO A 17 3.45 8.31 8.82
N VAL A 18 4.41 8.87 8.07
CA VAL A 18 5.21 10.02 8.49
C VAL A 18 4.82 11.20 7.60
N GLU A 19 4.12 12.18 8.16
CA GLU A 19 3.64 13.36 7.43
C GLU A 19 4.79 14.15 6.78
N HIS A 20 5.91 14.25 7.49
CA HIS A 20 7.11 14.96 7.06
C HIS A 20 8.18 13.99 6.52
N GLY A 21 7.76 13.09 5.62
CA GLY A 21 8.62 12.13 4.95
C GLY A 21 8.16 11.84 3.51
N VAL A 22 9.09 11.48 2.63
CA VAL A 22 8.81 11.09 1.25
C VAL A 22 9.83 10.07 0.75
N THR A 23 9.44 9.22 -0.19
CA THR A 23 10.35 8.34 -0.92
C THR A 23 10.46 8.85 -2.37
N LEU A 24 11.67 9.16 -2.82
CA LEU A 24 11.93 9.75 -4.14
C LEU A 24 13.04 9.02 -4.89
N TYR A 25 13.03 9.10 -6.21
CA TYR A 25 14.15 8.66 -7.05
C TYR A 25 15.38 9.52 -6.84
N GLY A 26 16.55 8.88 -6.80
CA GLY A 26 17.85 9.55 -6.76
C GLY A 26 18.38 9.89 -8.15
N ILE A 27 18.90 11.11 -8.33
CA ILE A 27 19.65 11.50 -9.52
C ILE A 27 20.91 12.31 -9.15
N MET A 28 21.82 12.49 -10.10
CA MET A 28 23.05 13.27 -9.92
C MET A 28 22.85 14.74 -10.31
N ASP A 29 23.53 15.65 -9.62
CA ASP A 29 23.66 17.04 -10.04
C ASP A 29 24.70 17.20 -11.15
N GLU A 30 24.24 17.18 -12.40
CA GLU A 30 25.06 17.42 -13.59
C GLU A 30 25.59 18.86 -13.68
N THR A 31 25.03 19.80 -12.91
CA THR A 31 25.43 21.22 -12.95
C THR A 31 26.61 21.54 -12.02
N GLY A 32 26.86 20.69 -11.03
CA GLY A 32 27.90 20.89 -10.01
C GLY A 32 27.62 22.04 -9.03
N TYR A 33 26.36 22.43 -8.88
CA TYR A 33 25.93 23.47 -7.96
C TYR A 33 25.96 23.01 -6.50
N LEU A 34 25.53 21.77 -6.23
CA LEU A 34 25.45 21.21 -4.88
C LEU A 34 26.85 20.84 -4.37
N ARG A 35 27.18 21.20 -3.12
CA ARG A 35 28.45 20.82 -2.48
C ARG A 35 28.36 19.45 -1.82
N GLU A 36 29.51 18.91 -1.41
CA GLU A 36 29.57 17.70 -0.59
C GLU A 36 28.68 17.83 0.66
N GLY A 37 27.81 16.84 0.88
CA GLY A 37 26.83 16.83 1.98
C GLY A 37 25.58 17.70 1.75
N GLU A 38 25.45 18.33 0.58
CA GLU A 38 24.24 19.04 0.15
C GLU A 38 23.44 18.20 -0.86
N VAL A 39 22.11 18.29 -0.73
CA VAL A 39 21.17 17.68 -1.67
C VAL A 39 20.10 18.69 -2.07
N TYR A 40 19.51 18.51 -3.25
CA TYR A 40 18.32 19.26 -3.64
C TYR A 40 17.11 18.32 -3.73
N VAL A 41 16.09 18.59 -2.92
CA VAL A 41 14.85 17.81 -2.87
C VAL A 41 13.74 18.61 -3.52
N THR A 42 13.07 18.00 -4.49
CA THR A 42 11.94 18.60 -5.19
C THR A 42 10.77 17.64 -5.21
N ARG A 43 9.62 18.09 -4.70
CA ARG A 43 8.36 17.36 -4.75
C ARG A 43 7.25 18.26 -5.25
N THR A 44 6.30 17.66 -5.95
CA THR A 44 5.09 18.32 -6.39
C THR A 44 3.93 17.78 -5.56
N GLY A 45 3.29 18.65 -4.80
CA GLY A 45 2.10 18.31 -4.03
C GLY A 45 0.90 17.98 -4.92
N PRO A 46 -0.18 17.41 -4.35
CA PRO A 46 -1.41 17.08 -5.08
C PRO A 46 -2.08 18.30 -5.73
N ASP A 47 -1.82 19.50 -5.21
CA ASP A 47 -2.28 20.79 -5.73
C ASP A 47 -1.37 21.37 -6.83
N GLY A 48 -0.34 20.63 -7.24
CA GLY A 48 0.64 21.06 -8.23
C GLY A 48 1.69 22.04 -7.69
N ARG A 49 1.67 22.36 -6.39
CA ARG A 49 2.65 23.28 -5.79
C ARG A 49 3.93 22.54 -5.42
N ARG A 50 5.06 23.24 -5.52
CA ARG A 50 6.35 22.74 -5.04
C ARG A 50 6.53 23.13 -3.60
N ASP A 51 6.83 22.14 -2.77
CA ASP A 51 7.21 22.38 -1.38
C ASP A 51 8.71 22.69 -1.28
N ASP A 52 9.04 23.72 -0.52
CA ASP A 52 10.41 23.92 -0.06
C ASP A 52 10.71 22.91 1.06
N THR A 53 11.68 22.03 0.82
CA THR A 53 12.10 21.03 1.81
C THR A 53 12.97 21.70 2.88
N PRO A 54 12.83 21.37 4.18
CA PRO A 54 13.62 22.00 5.24
C PRO A 54 15.11 21.71 5.12
N ARG A 55 15.93 22.58 5.71
CA ARG A 55 17.40 22.53 5.56
C ARG A 55 18.07 21.26 6.07
N SER A 56 17.58 20.62 7.14
CA SER A 56 18.19 19.40 7.69
C SER A 56 17.23 18.23 7.51
N ILE A 57 17.71 17.18 6.83
CA ILE A 57 16.92 16.01 6.51
C ILE A 57 17.70 14.73 6.82
N VAL A 58 16.98 13.69 7.23
CA VAL A 58 17.46 12.32 7.25
C VAL A 58 17.26 11.73 5.86
N ILE A 59 18.27 11.04 5.35
CA ILE A 59 18.20 10.29 4.11
C ILE A 59 18.72 8.86 4.33
N THR A 60 18.02 7.88 3.76
CA THR A 60 18.40 6.47 3.83
C THR A 60 17.79 5.68 2.68
N ARG A 61 18.28 4.45 2.45
CA ARG A 61 17.75 3.51 1.47
C ARG A 61 17.32 2.23 2.18
N SER A 62 16.21 1.64 1.74
CA SER A 62 15.74 0.37 2.30
C SER A 62 16.38 -0.82 1.58
N PRO A 63 16.86 -1.86 2.29
CA PRO A 63 16.94 -1.98 3.75
C PRO A 63 18.15 -1.23 4.34
N ALA A 64 17.97 -0.56 5.48
CA ALA A 64 19.05 0.04 6.25
C ALA A 64 19.40 -0.90 7.42
N MET A 65 20.54 -1.58 7.34
CA MET A 65 20.95 -2.58 8.34
C MET A 65 22.14 -2.09 9.17
N HIS A 66 23.11 -1.45 8.52
CA HIS A 66 24.24 -0.87 9.21
C HIS A 66 23.82 0.48 9.83
N PRO A 67 24.26 0.83 11.05
CA PRO A 67 23.93 2.12 11.68
C PRO A 67 24.30 3.35 10.83
N GLY A 68 25.32 3.21 9.98
CA GLY A 68 25.76 4.22 9.02
C GLY A 68 24.95 4.31 7.73
N ASP A 69 23.95 3.46 7.50
CA ASP A 69 23.10 3.54 6.28
C ASP A 69 22.08 4.69 6.36
N VAL A 70 22.02 5.37 7.50
CA VAL A 70 21.19 6.54 7.74
C VAL A 70 22.09 7.75 7.91
N GLN A 71 21.95 8.73 7.02
CA GLN A 71 22.73 9.95 7.04
C GLN A 71 21.84 11.18 7.23
N VAL A 72 22.42 12.24 7.80
CA VAL A 72 21.78 13.55 7.95
C VAL A 72 22.52 14.50 7.04
N VAL A 73 21.77 15.12 6.13
CA VAL A 73 22.32 15.98 5.08
C VAL A 73 21.56 17.29 4.97
N ASN A 74 22.18 18.26 4.29
CA ASN A 74 21.58 19.57 4.14
C ASN A 74 20.79 19.64 2.83
N ALA A 75 19.48 19.85 2.91
CA ALA A 75 18.69 20.20 1.73
C ALA A 75 18.86 21.70 1.44
N VAL A 76 19.31 22.04 0.23
CA VAL A 76 19.60 23.42 -0.17
C VAL A 76 18.62 23.93 -1.21
N THR A 77 18.35 25.24 -1.16
CA THR A 77 17.55 25.90 -2.19
C THR A 77 18.45 26.29 -3.37
N VAL A 78 18.01 25.94 -4.57
CA VAL A 78 18.68 26.31 -5.83
C VAL A 78 18.07 27.61 -6.41
N PRO A 79 18.84 28.43 -7.15
CA PRO A 79 18.36 29.64 -7.82
C PRO A 79 17.18 29.37 -8.76
N ALA A 80 16.36 30.40 -9.00
CA ALA A 80 15.16 30.27 -9.82
C ALA A 80 15.46 29.93 -11.30
N ASP A 81 16.62 30.35 -11.79
CA ASP A 81 17.14 30.12 -13.13
C ASP A 81 17.95 28.80 -13.26
N SER A 82 18.18 28.10 -12.16
CA SER A 82 18.91 26.82 -12.17
C SER A 82 18.18 25.77 -13.00
N PRO A 83 18.88 25.00 -13.86
CA PRO A 83 18.30 23.84 -14.56
C PRO A 83 17.63 22.83 -13.61
N LEU A 84 18.13 22.71 -12.38
CA LEU A 84 17.59 21.81 -11.35
C LEU A 84 16.14 22.14 -10.99
N LYS A 85 15.69 23.40 -11.13
CA LYS A 85 14.28 23.78 -10.93
C LYS A 85 13.32 23.15 -11.95
N ARG A 86 13.80 22.57 -13.05
CA ARG A 86 12.93 21.85 -14.00
C ARG A 86 12.59 20.45 -13.51
N LEU A 87 13.34 19.90 -12.57
CA LEU A 87 13.16 18.55 -12.03
C LEU A 87 12.00 18.52 -11.03
N SER A 88 11.28 17.40 -10.96
CA SER A 88 10.15 17.20 -10.05
C SER A 88 10.14 15.77 -9.52
N ASN A 89 9.81 15.60 -8.24
CA ASN A 89 9.69 14.30 -7.56
C ASN A 89 10.99 13.49 -7.55
N VAL A 90 12.11 14.16 -7.28
CA VAL A 90 13.44 13.56 -7.21
C VAL A 90 14.26 14.16 -6.07
N VAL A 91 15.26 13.42 -5.61
CA VAL A 91 16.38 13.94 -4.83
C VAL A 91 17.62 13.98 -5.69
N VAL A 92 18.26 15.15 -5.72
CA VAL A 92 19.47 15.40 -6.50
C VAL A 92 20.66 15.36 -5.56
N PHE A 93 21.61 14.48 -5.86
CA PHE A 93 22.84 14.27 -5.12
C PHE A 93 24.00 15.09 -5.70
N SER A 94 24.83 15.65 -4.83
CA SER A 94 26.08 16.30 -5.22
C SER A 94 27.00 15.34 -5.99
N GLN A 95 27.62 15.83 -7.06
CA GLN A 95 28.73 15.14 -7.74
C GLN A 95 30.09 15.36 -7.05
N HIS A 96 30.15 16.24 -6.05
CA HIS A 96 31.35 16.50 -5.25
C HIS A 96 31.36 15.68 -3.95
N GLY A 97 32.55 15.28 -3.53
CA GLY A 97 32.84 14.66 -2.25
C GLY A 97 33.87 13.54 -2.37
N SER A 98 34.36 13.01 -1.24
CA SER A 98 35.33 11.89 -1.28
C SER A 98 34.68 10.55 -1.61
N ARG A 99 33.39 10.41 -1.30
CA ARG A 99 32.55 9.25 -1.59
C ARG A 99 31.16 9.77 -1.94
N ASP A 100 30.54 9.23 -3.00
CA ASP A 100 29.17 9.61 -3.33
C ASP A 100 28.21 9.30 -2.17
N LEU A 101 27.15 10.11 -2.01
CA LEU A 101 26.21 9.93 -0.90
C LEU A 101 25.33 8.69 -1.13
N ALA A 102 24.98 8.38 -2.38
CA ALA A 102 24.18 7.21 -2.75
C ALA A 102 24.77 5.90 -2.19
N SER A 103 26.06 5.65 -2.40
CA SER A 103 26.75 4.45 -1.91
C SER A 103 26.87 4.39 -0.40
N GLN A 104 26.75 5.52 0.30
CA GLN A 104 26.75 5.55 1.77
C GLN A 104 25.42 5.05 2.35
N LEU A 105 24.36 4.97 1.54
CA LEU A 105 23.02 4.59 1.96
C LEU A 105 22.76 3.13 1.56
N SER A 106 23.26 2.20 2.37
CA SER A 106 23.14 0.76 2.13
C SER A 106 23.79 0.28 0.82
N GLY A 107 24.82 1.00 0.31
CA GLY A 107 25.49 0.64 -0.95
C GLY A 107 24.69 1.02 -2.21
N GLY A 108 23.89 2.08 -2.15
CA GLY A 108 23.05 2.53 -3.27
C GLY A 108 23.79 3.15 -4.44
N ASP A 109 23.04 3.32 -5.52
CA ASP A 109 23.47 4.00 -6.74
C ASP A 109 22.32 4.84 -7.32
N LEU A 110 22.42 5.24 -8.58
CA LEU A 110 21.48 6.14 -9.25
C LEU A 110 20.88 5.50 -10.51
N ASP A 111 20.72 4.17 -10.53
CA ASP A 111 20.16 3.42 -11.66
C ASP A 111 18.62 3.26 -11.61
N GLY A 112 18.00 3.76 -10.55
CA GLY A 112 16.58 3.55 -10.24
C GLY A 112 16.25 3.50 -8.75
N ASP A 113 17.27 3.61 -7.89
CA ASP A 113 17.11 3.59 -6.44
C ASP A 113 16.13 4.64 -5.89
N LEU A 114 15.36 4.18 -4.90
CA LEU A 114 14.42 4.98 -4.12
C LEU A 114 15.02 5.31 -2.74
N TYR A 115 15.05 6.60 -2.43
CA TYR A 115 15.60 7.14 -1.19
C TYR A 115 14.48 7.65 -0.29
N ASN A 116 14.51 7.23 0.97
CA ASN A 116 13.61 7.72 2.01
C ASN A 116 14.19 9.00 2.61
N ILE A 117 13.43 10.08 2.54
CA ILE A 117 13.80 11.41 3.01
C ILE A 117 12.82 11.81 4.10
N VAL A 118 13.33 12.11 5.29
CA VAL A 118 12.51 12.47 6.46
C VAL A 118 13.02 13.78 7.03
N TRP A 119 12.12 14.76 7.20
CA TRP A 119 12.41 16.06 7.80
C TRP A 119 11.53 16.33 9.02
N ASP A 120 10.90 15.30 9.59
CA ASP A 120 10.25 15.40 10.88
C ASP A 120 11.30 15.59 11.98
N SER A 121 11.28 16.75 12.64
CA SER A 121 12.23 17.07 13.73
C SER A 121 12.29 16.03 14.86
N ARG A 122 11.23 15.23 15.05
CA ARG A 122 11.17 14.16 16.07
C ARG A 122 11.93 12.90 15.64
N LEU A 123 12.19 12.73 14.35
CA LEU A 123 12.82 11.56 13.74
C LEU A 123 14.25 11.83 13.24
N ILE A 124 14.74 13.06 13.36
CA ILE A 124 16.13 13.40 13.05
C ILE A 124 17.01 12.91 14.23
N PRO A 125 17.93 11.95 14.01
CA PRO A 125 18.80 11.47 15.07
C PRO A 125 19.79 12.57 15.48
N ALA A 126 20.16 12.59 16.76
CA ALA A 126 21.16 13.53 17.26
C ALA A 126 22.55 13.30 16.66
N HIS A 127 22.85 12.05 16.28
CA HIS A 127 24.13 11.62 15.74
C HIS A 127 23.93 10.64 14.59
N THR A 128 24.81 10.72 13.59
CA THR A 128 24.95 9.71 12.55
C THR A 128 26.27 8.97 12.73
N TYR A 129 26.40 7.83 12.07
CA TYR A 129 27.59 6.99 12.11
C TYR A 129 28.25 6.95 10.75
N GLN A 130 29.52 6.57 10.72
CA GLN A 130 30.24 6.38 9.47
C GLN A 130 29.53 5.33 8.61
N ALA A 131 29.30 5.68 7.35
CA ALA A 131 28.70 4.79 6.38
C ALA A 131 29.49 3.48 6.25
N ALA A 132 28.79 2.36 6.08
CA ALA A 132 29.45 1.08 5.90
C ALA A 132 30.32 1.10 4.64
N ASP A 133 31.46 0.43 4.69
CA ASP A 133 32.22 0.14 3.49
C ASP A 133 31.68 -1.18 2.91
N TYR A 134 30.92 -1.09 1.83
CA TYR A 134 30.42 -2.25 1.09
C TYR A 134 31.34 -2.44 -0.12
N PRO A 135 32.44 -3.19 0.02
CA PRO A 135 33.41 -3.31 -1.05
C PRO A 135 32.79 -4.05 -2.23
N ARG A 136 32.95 -3.49 -3.43
CA ARG A 136 32.54 -4.15 -4.66
C ARG A 136 33.41 -5.38 -4.88
N VAL A 137 32.79 -6.54 -4.93
CA VAL A 137 33.49 -7.80 -5.21
C VAL A 137 33.44 -8.06 -6.71
N SER A 138 34.58 -8.44 -7.29
CA SER A 138 34.64 -8.81 -8.71
C SER A 138 33.77 -10.04 -8.97
N PRO A 139 32.92 -10.01 -10.01
CA PRO A 139 32.13 -11.17 -10.40
C PRO A 139 33.00 -12.38 -10.75
N VAL A 140 32.44 -13.58 -10.55
CA VAL A 140 33.03 -14.83 -11.03
C VAL A 140 32.91 -14.87 -12.54
N GLU A 141 34.02 -14.62 -13.24
CA GLU A 141 34.09 -14.75 -14.69
C GLU A 141 34.44 -16.19 -15.09
N LEU A 142 33.74 -16.71 -16.10
CA LEU A 142 34.08 -18.00 -16.70
C LEU A 142 35.11 -17.78 -17.80
N ASP A 143 36.20 -18.56 -17.80
CA ASP A 143 37.24 -18.54 -18.86
C ASP A 143 36.75 -19.07 -20.22
N ARG A 144 35.43 -19.25 -20.39
CA ARG A 144 34.79 -19.82 -21.58
C ARG A 144 33.44 -19.16 -21.83
N LEU A 145 32.91 -19.37 -23.05
CA LEU A 145 31.56 -18.93 -23.40
C LEU A 145 30.50 -19.60 -22.50
N VAL A 146 29.49 -18.81 -22.13
CA VAL A 146 28.32 -19.25 -21.35
C VAL A 146 27.48 -20.20 -22.20
N THR A 147 27.11 -21.33 -21.62
CA THR A 147 26.25 -22.35 -22.23
C THR A 147 24.88 -22.36 -21.56
N SER A 148 23.87 -22.95 -22.21
CA SER A 148 22.53 -23.12 -21.62
C SER A 148 22.54 -23.89 -20.30
N LYS A 149 23.51 -24.79 -20.12
CA LYS A 149 23.66 -25.54 -18.88
C LYS A 149 24.09 -24.63 -17.72
N ASP A 150 25.01 -23.70 -17.96
CA ASP A 150 25.47 -22.76 -16.93
C ASP A 150 24.33 -21.86 -16.44
N MET A 151 23.45 -21.43 -17.35
CA MET A 151 22.27 -20.65 -17.00
C MET A 151 21.31 -21.47 -16.11
N SER A 152 21.04 -22.72 -16.47
CA SER A 152 20.20 -23.62 -15.67
C SER A 152 20.81 -23.92 -14.30
N ASP A 153 22.11 -24.24 -14.25
CA ASP A 153 22.83 -24.56 -13.02
C ASP A 153 22.88 -23.33 -12.09
N PHE A 154 23.10 -22.13 -12.65
CA PHE A 154 23.05 -20.89 -11.89
C PHE A 154 21.65 -20.60 -11.35
N PHE A 155 20.60 -20.84 -12.15
CA PHE A 155 19.22 -20.64 -11.70
C PHE A 155 18.87 -21.54 -10.50
N VAL A 156 19.26 -22.82 -10.55
CA VAL A 156 19.08 -23.76 -9.43
C VAL A 156 19.89 -23.29 -8.21
N THR A 157 21.16 -22.94 -8.40
CA THR A 157 22.03 -22.45 -7.30
C THR A 157 21.45 -21.18 -6.67
N PHE A 158 20.89 -20.27 -7.47
CA PHE A 158 20.26 -19.05 -7.00
C PHE A 158 19.03 -19.33 -6.14
N MET A 159 18.19 -20.28 -6.54
CA MET A 159 17.05 -20.69 -5.73
C MET A 159 17.46 -21.30 -4.37
N GLU A 160 18.57 -22.03 -4.33
CA GLU A 160 19.10 -22.62 -3.08
C GLU A 160 19.74 -21.57 -2.15
N THR A 161 20.33 -20.51 -2.73
CA THR A 161 21.15 -19.53 -2.00
C THR A 161 20.46 -18.19 -1.72
N ASP A 162 19.18 -18.03 -2.07
CA ASP A 162 18.38 -16.85 -1.71
C ASP A 162 18.09 -16.78 -0.19
N GLN A 163 19.08 -16.25 0.56
CA GLN A 163 19.06 -16.19 2.02
C GLN A 163 18.84 -14.77 2.58
N LEU A 164 18.65 -13.76 1.73
CA LEU A 164 18.55 -12.35 2.15
C LEU A 164 17.45 -12.13 3.20
N GLY A 165 16.26 -12.66 2.94
CA GLY A 165 15.13 -12.54 3.86
C GLY A 165 15.39 -13.23 5.22
N MET A 166 16.18 -14.32 5.23
CA MET A 166 16.56 -14.98 6.48
C MET A 166 17.55 -14.12 7.27
N LEU A 167 18.58 -13.58 6.61
CA LEU A 167 19.59 -12.71 7.23
C LEU A 167 18.95 -11.46 7.85
N CYS A 168 18.01 -10.81 7.15
CA CYS A 168 17.28 -9.66 7.69
C CYS A 168 16.45 -10.01 8.95
N ASN A 169 15.83 -11.20 8.98
CA ASN A 169 15.08 -11.65 10.16
C ASN A 169 15.99 -11.98 11.35
N ILE A 170 17.14 -12.62 11.10
CA ILE A 170 18.13 -12.90 12.14
C ILE A 170 18.69 -11.58 12.67
N HIS A 171 19.00 -10.63 11.79
CA HIS A 171 19.46 -9.29 12.17
C HIS A 171 18.44 -8.59 13.07
N LEU A 172 17.15 -8.63 12.71
CA LEU A 172 16.09 -8.03 13.52
C LEU A 172 15.98 -8.69 14.91
N GLN A 173 16.08 -10.01 14.96
CA GLN A 173 16.07 -10.77 16.22
C GLN A 173 17.28 -10.42 17.10
N LEU A 174 18.51 -10.47 16.56
CA LEU A 174 19.73 -10.19 17.33
C LEU A 174 19.81 -8.71 17.73
N ALA A 175 19.39 -7.79 16.86
CA ALA A 175 19.31 -6.37 17.19
C ALA A 175 18.32 -6.10 18.33
N ASP A 176 17.32 -6.96 18.54
CA ASP A 176 16.43 -6.88 19.70
C ASP A 176 17.05 -7.51 20.95
N GLN A 177 17.64 -8.70 20.83
CA GLN A 177 18.22 -9.45 21.96
C GLN A 177 19.48 -8.80 22.56
N LEU A 178 20.34 -8.25 21.71
CA LEU A 178 21.65 -7.74 22.15
C LEU A 178 21.53 -6.34 22.73
N PRO A 179 22.18 -6.02 23.87
CA PRO A 179 22.09 -4.70 24.51
C PRO A 179 22.54 -3.55 23.60
N THR A 180 23.56 -3.79 22.77
CA THR A 180 24.08 -2.81 21.80
C THR A 180 23.27 -2.75 20.50
N GLY A 181 22.25 -3.60 20.33
CA GLY A 181 21.38 -3.63 19.16
C GLY A 181 22.13 -3.75 17.85
N THR A 182 21.82 -2.87 16.89
CA THR A 182 22.45 -2.83 15.56
C THR A 182 23.95 -2.52 15.59
N PHE A 183 24.49 -2.02 16.70
CA PHE A 183 25.92 -1.79 16.89
C PHE A 183 26.70 -3.04 17.32
N SER A 184 26.01 -4.17 17.56
CA SER A 184 26.67 -5.43 17.88
C SER A 184 27.53 -5.94 16.71
N ALA A 185 28.63 -6.62 17.00
CA ALA A 185 29.50 -7.18 15.97
C ALA A 185 28.75 -8.21 15.10
N GLU A 186 27.80 -8.92 15.70
CA GLU A 186 26.91 -9.86 15.05
C GLU A 186 25.98 -9.17 14.05
N CYS A 187 25.34 -8.06 14.43
CA CYS A 187 24.50 -7.27 13.52
C CYS A 187 25.31 -6.66 12.38
N LEU A 188 26.49 -6.10 12.67
CA LEU A 188 27.39 -5.55 11.65
C LEU A 188 27.84 -6.62 10.65
N LYS A 189 28.14 -7.83 11.14
CA LYS A 189 28.46 -8.98 10.28
C LYS A 189 27.27 -9.36 9.39
N LEU A 190 26.06 -9.42 9.95
CA LEU A 190 24.84 -9.71 9.20
C LEU A 190 24.53 -8.65 8.14
N ALA A 191 24.80 -7.36 8.42
CA ALA A 191 24.66 -6.29 7.44
C ALA A 191 25.62 -6.49 6.24
N GLY A 192 26.87 -6.89 6.49
CA GLY A 192 27.82 -7.25 5.44
C GLY A 192 27.37 -8.47 4.63
N MET A 193 26.92 -9.53 5.30
CA MET A 193 26.39 -10.73 4.65
C MET A 193 25.16 -10.44 3.79
N ALA A 194 24.25 -9.58 4.28
CA ALA A 194 23.06 -9.16 3.53
C ALA A 194 23.43 -8.38 2.27
N SER A 195 24.44 -7.50 2.32
CA SER A 195 24.96 -6.82 1.13
C SER A 195 25.48 -7.81 0.09
N THR A 196 26.27 -8.81 0.51
CA THR A 196 26.74 -9.87 -0.38
C THR A 196 25.58 -10.66 -1.00
N ALA A 197 24.52 -10.95 -0.22
CA ALA A 197 23.33 -11.64 -0.71
C ALA A 197 22.59 -10.84 -1.79
N VAL A 198 22.48 -9.52 -1.65
CA VAL A 198 21.86 -8.64 -2.66
C VAL A 198 22.63 -8.68 -3.97
N ASP A 199 23.97 -8.62 -3.89
CA ASP A 199 24.85 -8.63 -5.05
C ASP A 199 25.12 -10.04 -5.60
N TYR A 200 24.54 -11.09 -5.02
CA TYR A 200 24.77 -12.47 -5.46
C TYR A 200 24.40 -12.68 -6.94
N SER A 201 23.27 -12.12 -7.37
CA SER A 201 22.82 -12.20 -8.77
C SER A 201 23.80 -11.56 -9.76
N LYS A 202 24.59 -10.58 -9.32
CA LYS A 202 25.58 -9.84 -10.12
C LYS A 202 26.97 -10.47 -10.05
N THR A 203 27.34 -10.99 -8.88
CA THR A 203 28.71 -11.44 -8.58
C THR A 203 28.89 -12.95 -8.68
N GLY A 204 27.82 -13.72 -8.47
CA GLY A 204 27.87 -15.18 -8.36
C GLY A 204 28.42 -15.70 -7.03
N ILE A 205 28.64 -14.83 -6.03
CA ILE A 205 29.29 -15.18 -4.76
C ILE A 205 28.24 -15.39 -3.66
N ALA A 206 27.92 -16.65 -3.37
CA ALA A 206 26.92 -16.98 -2.37
C ALA A 206 27.40 -16.64 -0.96
N VAL A 207 26.46 -16.29 -0.08
CA VAL A 207 26.75 -16.08 1.34
C VAL A 207 27.04 -17.41 2.02
N ASP A 208 28.16 -17.48 2.74
CA ASP A 208 28.47 -18.63 3.58
C ASP A 208 27.63 -18.59 4.87
N MET A 209 26.66 -19.49 4.98
CA MET A 209 25.80 -19.59 6.16
C MET A 209 26.52 -20.15 7.40
N THR A 210 27.69 -20.78 7.25
CA THR A 210 28.52 -21.22 8.40
C THR A 210 29.08 -20.05 9.18
N GLU A 211 29.23 -18.90 8.52
CA GLU A 211 29.69 -17.65 9.10
C GLU A 211 28.61 -16.87 9.84
N CYS A 212 27.34 -17.26 9.68
CA CYS A 212 26.20 -16.60 10.29
C CYS A 212 26.35 -16.62 11.83
N PRO A 213 26.17 -15.47 12.52
CA PRO A 213 26.16 -15.43 13.98
C PRO A 213 25.15 -16.42 14.55
N LYS A 214 25.47 -16.98 15.72
CA LYS A 214 24.57 -17.89 16.43
C LYS A 214 23.35 -17.11 16.92
N TYR A 215 22.17 -17.66 16.67
CA TYR A 215 20.89 -17.15 17.15
C TYR A 215 20.07 -18.29 17.75
N ASP A 216 19.18 -17.97 18.68
CA ASP A 216 18.30 -18.95 19.30
C ASP A 216 16.94 -19.03 18.58
N ARG A 217 16.07 -19.94 19.04
CA ARG A 217 14.69 -20.09 18.53
C ARG A 217 13.68 -19.24 19.31
N CYS A 218 14.15 -18.22 20.03
CA CYS A 218 13.32 -17.28 20.79
C CYS A 218 13.27 -15.95 20.03
N ARG A 219 12.10 -15.58 19.52
CA ARG A 219 11.92 -14.34 18.74
C ARG A 219 11.18 -13.29 19.57
N PRO A 220 11.38 -11.99 19.28
CA PRO A 220 10.56 -10.96 19.91
C PRO A 220 9.10 -11.10 19.45
N ASP A 221 8.19 -10.68 20.32
CA ASP A 221 6.73 -10.72 20.16
C ASP A 221 6.23 -10.04 18.89
N PHE A 222 6.85 -8.94 18.47
CA PHE A 222 6.50 -8.26 17.21
C PHE A 222 6.80 -9.08 15.95
N MET A 223 7.61 -10.14 16.04
CA MET A 223 7.85 -11.10 14.95
C MET A 223 6.88 -12.29 14.97
N ALA A 224 5.95 -12.35 15.93
CA ALA A 224 4.95 -13.39 16.01
C ALA A 224 3.99 -13.32 14.80
N PRO A 225 3.48 -14.47 14.33
CA PRO A 225 2.48 -14.49 13.27
C PRO A 225 1.22 -13.75 13.72
N SER A 226 0.59 -13.02 12.80
CA SER A 226 -0.71 -12.42 13.11
C SER A 226 -1.76 -13.50 13.35
N PRO A 227 -2.69 -13.32 14.31
CA PRO A 227 -3.77 -14.26 14.53
C PRO A 227 -4.67 -14.34 13.29
N ARG A 228 -5.34 -15.47 13.09
CA ARG A 228 -6.33 -15.60 12.01
C ARG A 228 -7.55 -14.77 12.36
N VAL A 229 -8.05 -14.03 11.36
CA VAL A 229 -9.31 -13.28 11.45
C VAL A 229 -10.24 -13.85 10.40
N PHE A 230 -11.48 -14.11 10.77
CA PHE A 230 -12.53 -14.56 9.85
C PHE A 230 -13.71 -13.59 9.89
N VAL A 231 -14.51 -13.62 8.83
CA VAL A 231 -15.79 -12.90 8.76
C VAL A 231 -16.89 -13.89 9.13
N SER A 232 -17.64 -13.62 10.20
CA SER A 232 -18.82 -14.42 10.55
C SER A 232 -19.94 -14.18 9.53
N GLY A 233 -20.90 -15.11 9.43
CA GLY A 233 -22.05 -14.99 8.51
C GLY A 233 -22.93 -13.74 8.74
N GLU A 234 -22.78 -13.07 9.89
CA GLU A 234 -23.45 -11.80 10.20
C GLU A 234 -22.60 -10.57 9.83
N GLY A 235 -21.43 -10.76 9.21
CA GLY A 235 -20.52 -9.70 8.79
C GLY A 235 -19.67 -9.09 9.92
N TYR A 236 -19.54 -9.81 11.05
CA TYR A 236 -18.63 -9.44 12.15
C TYR A 236 -17.26 -10.08 11.96
N LEU A 237 -16.22 -9.48 12.55
CA LEU A 237 -14.85 -10.00 12.52
C LEU A 237 -14.54 -10.74 13.81
N GLY A 238 -14.12 -11.99 13.72
CA GLY A 238 -13.71 -12.82 14.85
C GLY A 238 -12.24 -13.21 14.75
N PHE A 239 -11.62 -13.51 15.88
CA PHE A 239 -10.35 -14.24 15.92
C PHE A 239 -10.64 -15.72 16.10
N GLU A 240 -9.83 -16.56 15.48
CA GLU A 240 -9.80 -17.98 15.83
C GLU A 240 -9.18 -18.11 17.23
N ASP A 241 -9.89 -18.74 18.17
CA ASP A 241 -9.33 -19.06 19.47
C ASP A 241 -8.16 -20.04 19.28
N GLU A 242 -7.08 -19.88 20.06
CA GLU A 242 -5.83 -20.66 19.96
C GLU A 242 -5.98 -22.16 20.35
N ASP A 243 -7.18 -22.72 20.19
CA ASP A 243 -7.40 -24.15 20.35
C ASP A 243 -6.85 -24.86 19.11
N TYR A 244 -5.59 -25.28 19.23
CA TYR A 244 -4.83 -26.17 18.36
C TYR A 244 -5.70 -27.10 17.48
N GLN A 245 -5.99 -26.63 16.27
CA GLN A 245 -6.08 -27.48 15.10
C GLN A 245 -5.07 -26.94 14.09
N ASP A 246 -3.93 -27.61 14.03
CA ASP A 246 -2.94 -27.40 12.98
C ASP A 246 -3.62 -27.64 11.63
N ASP A 247 -3.63 -26.62 10.78
CA ASP A 247 -4.05 -26.79 9.39
C ASP A 247 -3.00 -27.66 8.68
N GLU A 248 -3.30 -28.95 8.54
CA GLU A 248 -2.55 -29.90 7.70
C GLU A 248 -2.31 -29.38 6.26
N ALA A 249 -3.13 -28.42 5.79
CA ALA A 249 -3.04 -27.84 4.45
C ALA A 249 -1.76 -27.02 4.18
N PHE A 250 -1.10 -26.48 5.20
CA PHE A 250 0.17 -25.74 5.06
C PHE A 250 1.36 -26.41 5.78
N GLU A 251 1.14 -27.50 6.51
CA GLU A 251 2.21 -28.29 7.13
C GLU A 251 2.93 -29.22 6.13
N GLY A 252 2.34 -29.47 4.96
CA GLY A 252 2.82 -30.46 3.98
C GLY A 252 4.22 -30.23 3.39
N LEU A 253 4.96 -29.20 3.80
CA LEU A 253 6.31 -28.94 3.31
C LEU A 253 7.39 -28.76 4.40
N ASP A 254 7.07 -28.73 5.69
CA ASP A 254 8.13 -28.54 6.70
C ASP A 254 7.77 -29.07 8.11
N ILE A 255 7.62 -30.41 8.18
CA ILE A 255 7.30 -31.19 9.40
C ILE A 255 8.42 -31.09 10.48
N GLU A 256 9.57 -30.44 10.20
CA GLU A 256 10.70 -30.33 11.15
C GLU A 256 10.75 -29.03 11.97
N ARG A 257 9.82 -28.09 11.76
CA ARG A 257 9.84 -26.79 12.46
C ARG A 257 9.12 -26.83 13.80
N ARG A 258 9.84 -27.25 14.85
CA ARG A 258 9.47 -26.95 16.25
C ARG A 258 9.08 -25.46 16.38
N ALA A 259 7.92 -25.19 16.98
CA ALA A 259 7.37 -23.85 17.14
C ALA A 259 8.39 -22.88 17.78
N PHE A 260 8.56 -21.70 17.17
CA PHE A 260 9.32 -20.60 17.76
C PHE A 260 8.67 -20.18 19.09
N ARG A 261 9.49 -19.87 20.10
CA ARG A 261 9.02 -19.22 21.32
C ARG A 261 9.10 -17.71 21.14
N TYR A 262 8.16 -16.98 21.70
CA TYR A 262 8.13 -15.52 21.63
C TYR A 262 8.34 -14.91 23.02
N TYR A 263 9.11 -13.83 23.09
CA TYR A 263 9.31 -13.05 24.31
C TYR A 263 8.90 -11.60 24.10
N GLU A 264 8.52 -10.92 25.17
CA GLU A 264 8.13 -9.52 25.12
C GLU A 264 9.36 -8.61 24.93
N SER A 265 9.51 -8.02 23.74
CA SER A 265 10.61 -7.08 23.46
C SER A 265 10.46 -5.80 24.26
N GLN A 266 11.51 -5.36 24.95
CA GLN A 266 11.53 -4.09 25.71
C GLN A 266 12.07 -2.90 24.90
N LYS A 267 12.20 -3.05 23.58
CA LYS A 267 12.70 -2.00 22.68
C LYS A 267 11.54 -1.37 21.91
N ALA A 268 11.85 -0.27 21.20
CA ALA A 268 10.87 0.54 20.49
C ALA A 268 9.90 -0.27 19.61
N LEU A 269 10.37 -1.31 18.91
CA LEU A 269 9.51 -2.15 18.07
C LEU A 269 8.50 -2.97 18.88
N GLY A 270 8.91 -3.51 20.04
CA GLY A 270 8.01 -4.20 20.96
C GLY A 270 6.98 -3.27 21.58
N GLU A 271 7.41 -2.09 22.02
CA GLU A 271 6.51 -1.06 22.57
C GLU A 271 5.46 -0.62 21.54
N LEU A 272 5.87 -0.33 20.30
CA LEU A 272 4.97 0.04 19.20
C LEU A 272 4.01 -1.08 18.84
N PHE A 273 4.48 -2.33 18.84
CA PHE A 273 3.66 -3.50 18.57
C PHE A 273 2.55 -3.68 19.61
N ARG A 274 2.89 -3.54 20.90
CA ARG A 274 1.95 -3.71 22.03
C ARG A 274 1.05 -2.50 22.25
N ALA A 275 1.45 -1.31 21.78
CA ALA A 275 0.58 -0.13 21.78
C ALA A 275 -0.67 -0.31 20.90
N ILE A 276 -0.69 -1.32 20.01
CA ILE A 276 -1.82 -1.61 19.12
C ILE A 276 -2.57 -2.86 19.59
N ASP A 277 -3.65 -2.63 20.32
CA ASP A 277 -4.61 -3.67 20.69
C ASP A 277 -5.62 -3.91 19.56
N GLU A 278 -5.39 -4.96 18.77
CA GLU A 278 -6.29 -5.39 17.70
C GLU A 278 -7.66 -5.84 18.23
N ARG A 279 -7.72 -6.49 19.40
CA ARG A 279 -8.97 -7.01 19.95
C ARG A 279 -9.86 -5.87 20.39
N GLN A 280 -9.30 -4.93 21.15
CA GLN A 280 -10.01 -3.73 21.57
C GLN A 280 -10.43 -2.89 20.35
N PHE A 281 -9.55 -2.73 19.36
CA PHE A 281 -9.87 -1.99 18.15
C PHE A 281 -11.06 -2.62 17.40
N LEU A 282 -11.02 -3.94 17.15
CA LEU A 282 -12.12 -4.62 16.47
C LEU A 282 -13.43 -4.54 17.27
N HIS A 283 -13.38 -4.72 18.58
CA HIS A 283 -14.56 -4.59 19.43
C HIS A 283 -15.15 -3.17 19.39
N SER A 284 -14.30 -2.14 19.47
CA SER A 284 -14.73 -0.75 19.35
C SER A 284 -15.35 -0.46 17.98
N LEU A 285 -14.75 -0.95 16.91
CA LEU A 285 -15.24 -0.77 15.54
C LEU A 285 -16.59 -1.47 15.33
N GLN A 286 -16.79 -2.64 15.92
CA GLN A 286 -18.07 -3.35 15.89
C GLN A 286 -19.14 -2.62 16.71
N HIS A 287 -18.80 -2.11 17.88
CA HIS A 287 -19.72 -1.36 18.72
C HIS A 287 -20.12 -0.02 18.09
N ASP A 288 -19.15 0.70 17.51
CA ASP A 288 -19.39 1.91 16.76
C ASP A 288 -20.26 1.62 15.52
N ARG A 289 -20.01 0.50 14.82
CA ARG A 289 -20.89 0.06 13.73
C ARG A 289 -22.33 -0.17 14.23
N GLN A 290 -22.53 -0.75 15.41
CA GLN A 290 -23.86 -0.94 15.99
C GLN A 290 -24.51 0.39 16.46
N ARG A 291 -23.72 1.40 16.85
CA ARG A 291 -24.19 2.69 17.37
C ARG A 291 -24.43 3.76 16.30
N PHE A 292 -23.55 3.85 15.31
CA PHE A 292 -23.65 4.83 14.22
C PHE A 292 -24.54 4.32 13.08
N ILE A 293 -24.85 3.02 13.06
CA ILE A 293 -25.82 2.42 12.16
C ILE A 293 -27.03 1.98 13.00
N GLU A 294 -27.89 2.93 13.40
CA GLU A 294 -29.35 2.67 13.37
C GLU A 294 -29.66 1.97 12.05
N PRO A 295 -30.64 1.04 11.94
CA PRO A 295 -30.78 0.07 10.85
C PRO A 295 -30.91 0.73 9.46
N ALA A 296 -29.79 1.23 8.95
CA ALA A 296 -29.53 1.67 7.60
C ALA A 296 -29.05 0.45 6.82
N SER A 297 -29.77 -0.67 7.00
CA SER A 297 -29.84 -1.78 6.07
C SER A 297 -30.40 -1.36 4.70
N LYS A 298 -30.70 -0.06 4.50
CA LYS A 298 -30.91 0.51 3.18
C LYS A 298 -29.55 0.70 2.52
N SER A 299 -29.14 -0.31 1.76
CA SER A 299 -28.07 -0.25 0.75
C SER A 299 -27.95 1.16 0.16
N LEU A 300 -26.77 1.78 0.30
CA LEU A 300 -26.47 3.10 -0.28
C LEU A 300 -26.69 3.12 -1.80
N LEU A 301 -26.70 1.95 -2.44
CA LEU A 301 -26.99 1.78 -3.85
C LEU A 301 -28.35 2.35 -4.22
N ARG A 302 -29.37 2.25 -3.35
CA ARG A 302 -30.72 2.74 -3.69
C ARG A 302 -30.81 4.26 -3.74
N PRO A 303 -30.34 5.03 -2.74
CA PRO A 303 -30.20 6.48 -2.87
C PRO A 303 -29.36 6.93 -4.07
N LEU A 304 -28.27 6.22 -4.36
CA LEU A 304 -27.37 6.56 -5.47
C LEU A 304 -28.00 6.26 -6.84
N ASP A 305 -28.75 5.17 -6.96
CA ASP A 305 -29.58 4.84 -8.13
C ASP A 305 -30.64 5.92 -8.37
N LEU A 306 -31.36 6.36 -7.32
CA LEU A 306 -32.31 7.46 -7.43
C LEU A 306 -31.65 8.76 -7.89
N TYR A 307 -30.44 9.06 -7.39
CA TYR A 307 -29.65 10.20 -7.85
C TYR A 307 -29.32 10.08 -9.35
N GLY A 308 -28.86 8.91 -9.81
CA GLY A 308 -28.55 8.67 -11.21
C GLY A 308 -29.77 8.76 -12.13
N GLN A 309 -30.93 8.26 -11.69
CA GLN A 309 -32.19 8.39 -12.42
C GLN A 309 -32.68 9.84 -12.51
N ASN A 310 -32.56 10.60 -11.42
CA ASN A 310 -32.89 12.03 -11.42
C ASN A 310 -31.95 12.81 -12.34
N PHE A 311 -30.65 12.50 -12.33
CA PHE A 311 -29.68 13.06 -13.27
C PHE A 311 -30.09 12.79 -14.71
N ALA A 312 -30.40 11.53 -15.05
CA ALA A 312 -30.85 11.16 -16.38
C ALA A 312 -32.11 11.92 -16.81
N ARG A 313 -33.09 12.07 -15.91
CA ARG A 313 -34.33 12.81 -16.18
C ARG A 313 -34.06 14.28 -16.45
N ASN A 314 -33.21 14.92 -15.65
CA ASN A 314 -32.91 16.35 -15.77
C ASN A 314 -32.21 16.70 -17.08
N TYR A 315 -31.37 15.79 -17.59
CA TYR A 315 -30.60 16.00 -18.82
C TYR A 315 -31.16 15.25 -20.05
N GLY A 316 -32.33 14.62 -19.93
CA GLY A 316 -32.98 13.92 -21.04
C GLY A 316 -32.24 12.66 -21.54
N ILE A 317 -31.48 12.00 -20.66
CA ILE A 317 -30.69 10.81 -20.99
C ILE A 317 -31.58 9.57 -20.96
N LEU A 318 -31.74 8.90 -22.11
CA LEU A 318 -32.38 7.60 -22.20
C LEU A 318 -31.36 6.52 -21.86
N TRP A 319 -31.68 5.66 -20.89
CA TRP A 319 -30.76 4.60 -20.41
C TRP A 319 -31.41 3.21 -20.36
N GLN A 320 -32.74 3.14 -20.44
CA GLN A 320 -33.49 1.91 -20.22
C GLN A 320 -33.21 0.83 -21.29
N HIS A 321 -32.83 1.24 -22.51
CA HIS A 321 -32.49 0.31 -23.59
C HIS A 321 -31.23 -0.51 -23.31
N ASN A 322 -30.35 -0.03 -22.45
CA ASN A 322 -29.11 -0.73 -22.08
C ASN A 322 -29.28 -1.71 -20.91
N LYS A 323 -30.51 -1.96 -20.43
CA LYS A 323 -30.75 -2.84 -19.28
C LYS A 323 -30.31 -4.28 -19.53
N ASP A 324 -30.52 -4.82 -20.72
CA ASP A 324 -30.15 -6.20 -21.02
C ASP A 324 -28.63 -6.38 -21.04
N LEU A 325 -27.91 -5.42 -21.65
CA LEU A 325 -26.45 -5.38 -21.60
C LEU A 325 -25.94 -5.18 -20.17
N ALA A 326 -26.59 -4.34 -19.36
CA ALA A 326 -26.24 -4.13 -17.96
C ALA A 326 -26.35 -5.41 -17.12
N ARG A 327 -27.38 -6.24 -17.36
CA ARG A 327 -27.51 -7.56 -16.71
C ARG A 327 -26.40 -8.51 -17.12
N ASP A 328 -26.06 -8.54 -18.40
CA ASP A 328 -24.98 -9.38 -18.90
C ASP A 328 -23.61 -8.94 -18.33
N ILE A 329 -23.35 -7.64 -18.25
CA ILE A 329 -22.15 -7.09 -17.60
C ILE A 329 -22.10 -7.48 -16.11
N LYS A 330 -23.23 -7.38 -15.39
CA LYS A 330 -23.34 -7.80 -13.99
C LYS A 330 -23.03 -9.29 -13.84
N ALA A 331 -23.63 -10.15 -14.66
CA ALA A 331 -23.44 -11.60 -14.61
C ALA A 331 -21.97 -11.97 -14.89
N SER A 332 -21.34 -11.35 -15.89
CA SER A 332 -19.94 -11.58 -16.23
C SER A 332 -18.98 -11.16 -15.09
N TYR A 333 -19.27 -10.05 -14.40
CA TYR A 333 -18.52 -9.66 -13.21
C TYR A 333 -18.68 -10.66 -12.07
N GLU A 334 -19.91 -11.07 -11.77
CA GLU A 334 -20.21 -12.00 -10.68
C GLU A 334 -19.59 -13.38 -10.92
N GLU A 335 -19.61 -13.88 -12.16
CA GLU A 335 -18.92 -15.11 -12.55
C GLU A 335 -17.40 -15.00 -12.37
N GLY A 336 -16.80 -13.89 -12.82
CA GLY A 336 -15.37 -13.63 -12.64
C GLY A 336 -14.98 -13.57 -11.16
N LEU A 337 -15.79 -12.91 -10.33
CA LEU A 337 -15.58 -12.81 -8.89
C LEU A 337 -15.60 -14.18 -8.20
N ILE A 338 -16.59 -15.01 -8.53
CA ILE A 338 -16.70 -16.38 -8.02
C ILE A 338 -15.49 -17.21 -8.45
N GLY A 339 -15.12 -17.13 -9.73
CA GLY A 339 -13.95 -17.82 -10.26
C GLY A 339 -12.68 -17.49 -9.47
N LEU A 340 -12.45 -16.21 -9.17
CA LEU A 340 -11.32 -15.77 -8.35
C LEU A 340 -11.40 -16.30 -6.91
N ALA A 341 -12.58 -16.27 -6.30
CA ALA A 341 -12.76 -16.70 -4.92
C ALA A 341 -12.42 -18.18 -4.69
N TYR A 342 -12.78 -19.05 -5.65
CA TYR A 342 -12.42 -20.48 -5.60
C TYR A 342 -10.99 -20.73 -6.08
N GLN A 343 -10.47 -19.95 -7.02
CA GLN A 343 -9.10 -20.11 -7.52
C GLN A 343 -8.04 -19.78 -6.46
N PHE A 344 -8.27 -18.72 -5.68
CA PHE A 344 -7.33 -18.23 -4.66
C PHE A 344 -7.69 -18.72 -3.25
N GLU A 345 -8.39 -19.84 -3.17
CA GLU A 345 -8.72 -20.53 -1.93
C GLU A 345 -7.43 -20.94 -1.18
N PRO A 346 -7.17 -20.40 0.03
CA PRO A 346 -5.97 -20.74 0.79
C PRO A 346 -6.06 -22.14 1.41
N THR A 347 -7.25 -22.55 1.83
CA THR A 347 -7.51 -23.86 2.46
C THR A 347 -8.64 -24.55 1.72
N ALA A 348 -8.42 -25.80 1.30
CA ALA A 348 -9.38 -26.55 0.51
C ALA A 348 -10.80 -26.52 1.13
N ARG A 349 -11.80 -26.18 0.31
CA ARG A 349 -13.24 -26.10 0.66
C ARG A 349 -13.68 -24.89 1.51
N CYS A 350 -12.80 -23.91 1.70
CA CYS A 350 -13.11 -22.58 2.24
C CYS A 350 -12.75 -21.49 1.20
N PRO A 351 -13.62 -21.21 0.21
CA PRO A 351 -13.35 -20.19 -0.79
C PRO A 351 -13.35 -18.80 -0.15
N LEU A 352 -12.69 -17.85 -0.81
CA LEU A 352 -12.63 -16.47 -0.31
C LEU A 352 -14.03 -15.84 -0.26
N SER A 353 -14.26 -14.99 0.73
CA SER A 353 -15.47 -14.17 0.76
C SER A 353 -15.45 -13.11 -0.34
N GLU A 354 -16.63 -12.66 -0.78
CA GLU A 354 -16.78 -11.52 -1.72
C GLU A 354 -15.96 -10.30 -1.24
N TYR A 355 -15.97 -10.03 0.07
CA TYR A 355 -15.23 -8.92 0.65
C TYR A 355 -13.71 -9.07 0.50
N GLU A 356 -13.15 -10.27 0.58
CA GLU A 356 -11.71 -10.52 0.43
C GLU A 356 -11.26 -10.36 -1.02
N VAL A 357 -12.04 -10.88 -1.96
CA VAL A 357 -11.79 -10.69 -3.40
C VAL A 357 -11.92 -9.21 -3.75
N PHE A 358 -13.00 -8.57 -3.35
CA PHE A 358 -13.26 -7.15 -3.65
C PHE A 358 -12.23 -6.20 -3.03
N THR A 359 -11.72 -6.51 -1.83
CA THR A 359 -10.64 -5.72 -1.21
C THR A 359 -9.24 -6.12 -1.67
N GLY A 360 -9.10 -7.21 -2.44
CA GLY A 360 -7.81 -7.77 -2.85
C GLY A 360 -6.92 -8.11 -1.66
N SER A 361 -7.52 -8.58 -0.56
CA SER A 361 -6.83 -8.88 0.70
C SER A 361 -7.38 -10.15 1.32
N ILE A 362 -6.61 -11.23 1.25
CA ILE A 362 -6.95 -12.51 1.86
C ILE A 362 -6.69 -12.43 3.37
N LEU A 363 -7.72 -12.72 4.18
CA LEU A 363 -7.55 -12.83 5.63
C LEU A 363 -6.89 -14.16 6.00
N GLY A 364 -6.01 -14.12 7.00
CA GLY A 364 -5.29 -15.31 7.46
C GLY A 364 -4.08 -14.94 8.32
N ARG A 365 -3.20 -15.91 8.59
CA ARG A 365 -1.89 -15.65 9.23
C ARG A 365 -1.01 -14.91 8.25
N GLN A 366 -0.85 -13.60 8.44
CA GLN A 366 -0.03 -12.73 7.58
C GLN A 366 1.38 -12.48 8.13
N GLY A 367 1.71 -12.96 9.34
CA GLY A 367 3.03 -12.78 9.95
C GLY A 367 3.97 -13.96 9.73
N GLY A 368 5.27 -13.69 9.52
CA GLY A 368 6.34 -14.68 9.35
C GLY A 368 6.52 -15.22 7.92
N GLN A 369 7.37 -16.25 7.76
CA GLN A 369 7.67 -16.90 6.46
C GLN A 369 6.42 -17.52 5.80
N GLN A 370 5.47 -18.02 6.59
CA GLN A 370 4.18 -18.55 6.11
C GLN A 370 3.29 -17.47 5.47
N GLY A 371 3.50 -16.19 5.82
CA GLY A 371 2.80 -15.07 5.18
C GLY A 371 3.33 -14.70 3.80
N LYS A 372 4.45 -15.25 3.30
CA LYS A 372 4.97 -14.94 1.95
C LYS A 372 4.04 -15.48 0.87
N THR A 373 3.66 -16.76 0.95
CA THR A 373 2.74 -17.39 0.00
C THR A 373 1.38 -16.69 -0.04
N LEU A 374 0.79 -16.41 1.13
CA LEU A 374 -0.48 -15.71 1.21
C LEU A 374 -0.41 -14.28 0.64
N ARG A 375 0.75 -13.60 0.79
CA ARG A 375 0.99 -12.27 0.18
C ARG A 375 1.09 -12.35 -1.33
N GLU A 376 1.83 -13.32 -1.86
CA GLU A 376 1.94 -13.54 -3.30
C GLU A 376 0.58 -13.90 -3.89
N MET A 377 -0.19 -14.78 -3.23
CA MET A 377 -1.58 -15.06 -3.58
C MET A 377 -2.45 -13.79 -3.55
N SER A 378 -2.36 -12.97 -2.49
CA SER A 378 -3.12 -11.72 -2.40
C SER A 378 -2.73 -10.71 -3.48
N LYS A 379 -1.44 -10.66 -3.87
CA LYS A 379 -0.95 -9.83 -4.96
C LYS A 379 -1.54 -10.29 -6.29
N SER A 380 -1.39 -11.57 -6.61
CA SER A 380 -1.94 -12.17 -7.84
C SER A 380 -3.47 -12.08 -7.90
N LEU A 381 -4.16 -12.23 -6.76
CA LEU A 381 -5.60 -12.02 -6.64
C LEU A 381 -5.98 -10.58 -7.03
N ARG A 382 -5.24 -9.59 -6.52
CA ARG A 382 -5.49 -8.17 -6.82
C ARG A 382 -5.28 -7.87 -8.30
N GLU A 383 -4.19 -8.34 -8.88
CA GLU A 383 -3.89 -8.15 -10.31
C GLU A 383 -5.01 -8.76 -11.18
N ARG A 384 -5.45 -9.99 -10.89
CA ARG A 384 -6.54 -10.60 -11.64
C ARG A 384 -7.90 -9.94 -11.40
N PHE A 385 -8.18 -9.50 -10.17
CA PHE A 385 -9.39 -8.76 -9.87
C PHE A 385 -9.43 -7.42 -10.60
N GLU A 386 -8.29 -6.73 -10.69
CA GLU A 386 -8.15 -5.49 -11.47
C GLU A 386 -8.47 -5.73 -12.94
N THR A 387 -7.97 -6.81 -13.55
CA THR A 387 -8.35 -7.19 -14.93
C THR A 387 -9.85 -7.42 -15.09
N VAL A 388 -10.53 -8.07 -14.13
CA VAL A 388 -11.99 -8.25 -14.16
C VAL A 388 -12.71 -6.90 -14.10
N VAL A 389 -12.27 -6.00 -13.22
CA VAL A 389 -12.84 -4.65 -13.09
C VAL A 389 -12.59 -3.83 -14.36
N GLU A 390 -11.39 -3.86 -14.93
CA GLU A 390 -11.04 -3.17 -16.18
C GLU A 390 -11.90 -3.63 -17.34
N TYR A 391 -12.06 -4.96 -17.50
CA TYR A 391 -12.94 -5.54 -18.51
C TYR A 391 -14.38 -5.04 -18.37
N VAL A 392 -14.93 -5.04 -17.14
CA VAL A 392 -16.28 -4.55 -16.85
C VAL A 392 -16.41 -3.05 -17.11
N VAL A 393 -15.44 -2.25 -16.68
CA VAL A 393 -15.41 -0.80 -16.92
C VAL A 393 -15.31 -0.49 -18.42
N ALA A 394 -14.53 -1.27 -19.18
CA ALA A 394 -14.44 -1.18 -20.62
C ALA A 394 -15.79 -1.49 -21.28
N ARG A 395 -16.48 -2.57 -20.88
CA ARG A 395 -17.83 -2.89 -21.39
C ARG A 395 -18.87 -1.81 -21.07
N ILE A 396 -18.79 -1.18 -19.90
CA ILE A 396 -19.69 -0.07 -19.53
C ILE A 396 -19.39 1.18 -20.39
N THR A 397 -18.11 1.52 -20.57
CA THR A 397 -17.72 2.79 -21.21
C THR A 397 -17.63 2.71 -22.74
N LYS A 398 -17.14 1.60 -23.29
CA LYS A 398 -16.91 1.38 -24.72
C LYS A 398 -17.92 0.44 -25.37
N GLY A 399 -18.61 -0.40 -24.59
CA GLY A 399 -19.63 -1.31 -25.11
C GLY A 399 -19.09 -2.67 -25.56
N ASP A 400 -20.00 -3.62 -25.69
CA ASP A 400 -19.66 -5.03 -25.94
C ASP A 400 -19.01 -5.29 -27.30
N ARG A 401 -19.42 -4.53 -28.31
CA ARG A 401 -18.89 -4.68 -29.67
C ARG A 401 -17.44 -4.22 -29.76
N ALA A 402 -17.14 -3.02 -29.24
CA ALA A 402 -15.78 -2.51 -29.21
C ALA A 402 -14.87 -3.43 -28.40
N VAL A 403 -15.32 -3.93 -27.25
CA VAL A 403 -14.51 -4.84 -26.42
C VAL A 403 -14.20 -6.17 -27.12
N ARG A 404 -15.07 -6.66 -28.02
CA ARG A 404 -14.82 -7.88 -28.80
C ARG A 404 -13.93 -7.68 -30.03
N GLU A 405 -13.81 -6.44 -30.50
CA GLU A 405 -13.06 -6.11 -31.72
C GLU A 405 -11.55 -5.89 -31.43
N VAL A 406 -11.17 -5.81 -30.16
CA VAL A 406 -9.79 -5.53 -29.73
C VAL A 406 -9.22 -6.76 -29.02
N GLU A 407 -7.96 -7.11 -29.33
CA GLU A 407 -7.27 -8.25 -28.70
C GLU A 407 -6.81 -7.90 -27.26
N ASP A 408 -6.34 -6.67 -27.03
CA ASP A 408 -5.88 -6.17 -25.73
C ASP A 408 -6.69 -4.94 -25.26
N LEU A 409 -7.00 -4.85 -23.96
CA LEU A 409 -7.78 -3.73 -23.40
C LEU A 409 -7.05 -2.37 -23.45
N ASP A 410 -5.77 -2.35 -23.78
CA ASP A 410 -4.97 -1.12 -23.94
C ASP A 410 -5.06 -0.51 -25.35
N ASP A 411 -5.58 -1.25 -26.33
CA ASP A 411 -5.62 -0.85 -27.74
C ASP A 411 -6.87 -0.01 -28.11
N PHE A 412 -7.69 0.38 -27.12
CA PHE A 412 -8.85 1.23 -27.42
C PHE A 412 -8.41 2.63 -27.87
N PRO A 413 -8.94 3.14 -29.00
CA PRO A 413 -8.83 4.57 -29.28
C PRO A 413 -9.47 5.36 -28.13
N ASP A 414 -8.88 6.50 -27.77
CA ASP A 414 -9.31 7.32 -26.61
C ASP A 414 -10.75 7.86 -26.76
N ASP A 415 -11.35 7.67 -27.93
CA ASP A 415 -12.74 7.94 -28.27
C ASP A 415 -13.69 7.05 -27.46
N ARG A 416 -14.20 7.56 -26.34
CA ARG A 416 -15.28 6.92 -25.55
C ARG A 416 -16.63 7.25 -26.19
N GLU A 417 -17.49 6.24 -26.33
CA GLU A 417 -18.79 6.35 -27.00
C GLU A 417 -19.80 7.25 -26.24
N PHE A 418 -20.71 7.89 -26.97
CA PHE A 418 -21.84 8.66 -26.41
C PHE A 418 -22.75 7.80 -25.50
N GLU A 419 -22.80 6.49 -25.71
CA GLU A 419 -23.61 5.54 -24.92
C GLU A 419 -23.00 5.16 -23.56
N ALA A 420 -21.80 5.63 -23.22
CA ALA A 420 -21.13 5.32 -21.96
C ALA A 420 -21.96 5.69 -20.72
N LEU A 421 -22.53 6.90 -20.70
CA LEU A 421 -23.32 7.39 -19.57
C LEU A 421 -24.68 6.66 -19.45
N PRO A 422 -25.48 6.51 -20.53
CA PRO A 422 -26.64 5.62 -20.54
C PRO A 422 -26.37 4.22 -19.99
N ARG A 423 -25.30 3.55 -20.46
CA ARG A 423 -24.91 2.23 -19.98
C ARG A 423 -24.56 2.22 -18.49
N ALA A 424 -23.80 3.20 -18.02
CA ALA A 424 -23.41 3.29 -16.61
C ALA A 424 -24.61 3.48 -15.68
N ILE A 425 -25.60 4.31 -16.07
CA ILE A 425 -26.84 4.49 -15.31
C ILE A 425 -27.69 3.22 -15.32
N ALA A 426 -27.76 2.50 -16.45
CA ALA A 426 -28.43 1.21 -16.53
C ALA A 426 -27.79 0.16 -15.60
N CYS A 427 -26.46 0.08 -15.57
CA CYS A 427 -25.72 -0.82 -14.66
C CYS A 427 -25.99 -0.50 -13.19
N LEU A 428 -25.97 0.79 -12.83
CA LEU A 428 -26.31 1.24 -11.47
C LEU A 428 -27.73 0.85 -11.08
N ASN A 429 -28.69 1.01 -12.00
CA ASN A 429 -30.08 0.64 -11.76
C ASN A 429 -30.23 -0.87 -11.54
N VAL A 430 -29.69 -1.69 -12.45
CA VAL A 430 -29.72 -3.15 -12.35
C VAL A 430 -29.10 -3.62 -11.03
N ALA A 431 -27.96 -3.05 -10.64
CA ALA A 431 -27.30 -3.40 -9.39
C ALA A 431 -28.10 -3.00 -8.13
N ALA A 432 -28.93 -1.95 -8.21
CA ALA A 432 -29.72 -1.48 -7.09
C ALA A 432 -31.11 -2.13 -6.99
N THR A 433 -31.65 -2.66 -8.09
CA THR A 433 -33.01 -3.23 -8.13
C THR A 433 -33.08 -4.74 -8.27
N GLU A 434 -32.06 -5.36 -8.85
CA GLU A 434 -32.06 -6.80 -9.14
C GLU A 434 -31.10 -7.52 -8.18
N GLU A 435 -31.54 -8.67 -7.64
CA GLU A 435 -30.73 -9.52 -6.75
C GLU A 435 -29.45 -10.00 -7.43
N GLY A 436 -28.38 -10.12 -6.67
CA GLY A 436 -27.11 -10.68 -7.14
C GLY A 436 -27.19 -12.19 -7.36
N TRP A 437 -26.22 -12.73 -8.08
CA TRP A 437 -26.01 -14.17 -8.12
C TRP A 437 -25.85 -14.74 -6.69
N ARG A 438 -26.53 -15.85 -6.41
CA ARG A 438 -26.46 -16.54 -5.11
C ARG A 438 -25.56 -17.75 -5.22
N ASP A 439 -24.37 -17.67 -4.64
CA ASP A 439 -23.48 -18.80 -4.47
C ASP A 439 -23.79 -19.57 -3.17
N ARG A 440 -23.51 -20.89 -3.18
CA ARG A 440 -23.81 -21.78 -2.05
C ARG A 440 -22.96 -21.47 -0.80
N GLN A 441 -21.72 -21.00 -0.98
CA GLN A 441 -20.78 -20.72 0.12
C GLN A 441 -20.64 -19.22 0.40
N MET A 442 -20.74 -18.35 -0.61
CA MET A 442 -20.62 -16.89 -0.43
C MET A 442 -21.95 -16.15 -0.21
N GLY A 443 -23.09 -16.76 -0.50
CA GLY A 443 -24.39 -16.09 -0.44
C GLY A 443 -24.65 -15.19 -1.66
N GLU A 444 -25.46 -14.16 -1.48
CA GLU A 444 -25.81 -13.20 -2.54
C GLU A 444 -24.70 -12.16 -2.74
N LEU A 445 -24.22 -12.02 -3.97
CA LEU A 445 -23.17 -11.06 -4.32
C LEU A 445 -23.72 -9.63 -4.46
N GLY A 446 -22.99 -8.64 -3.96
CA GLY A 446 -23.41 -7.24 -3.98
C GLY A 446 -22.36 -6.23 -4.45
N SER A 447 -21.12 -6.67 -4.71
CA SER A 447 -19.98 -5.79 -4.98
C SER A 447 -20.07 -5.06 -6.33
N PHE A 448 -20.77 -5.64 -7.32
CA PHE A 448 -20.97 -5.02 -8.64
C PHE A 448 -21.57 -3.61 -8.55
N GLY A 449 -22.48 -3.39 -7.59
CA GLY A 449 -23.12 -2.09 -7.40
C GLY A 449 -22.13 -0.96 -7.11
N TYR A 450 -21.06 -1.24 -6.37
CA TYR A 450 -20.04 -0.23 -6.06
C TYR A 450 -19.19 0.12 -7.29
N ILE A 451 -18.90 -0.86 -8.16
CA ILE A 451 -18.24 -0.62 -9.45
C ILE A 451 -19.14 0.23 -10.35
N ALA A 452 -20.42 -0.13 -10.46
CA ALA A 452 -21.40 0.60 -11.26
C ALA A 452 -21.58 2.06 -10.79
N VAL A 453 -21.64 2.30 -9.47
CA VAL A 453 -21.65 3.65 -8.89
C VAL A 453 -20.40 4.43 -9.31
N GLY A 454 -19.20 3.83 -9.15
CA GLY A 454 -17.94 4.48 -9.46
C GLY A 454 -17.86 4.94 -10.91
N VAL A 455 -18.28 4.09 -11.86
CA VAL A 455 -18.32 4.43 -13.29
C VAL A 455 -19.39 5.46 -13.57
N ALA A 456 -20.61 5.32 -13.03
CA ALA A 456 -21.70 6.25 -13.25
C ALA A 456 -21.35 7.67 -12.77
N MET A 457 -20.76 7.81 -11.59
CA MET A 457 -20.35 9.12 -11.05
C MET A 457 -19.24 9.77 -11.89
N ARG A 458 -18.28 8.97 -12.37
CA ARG A 458 -17.22 9.44 -13.26
C ARG A 458 -17.80 9.97 -14.59
N GLU A 459 -18.72 9.23 -15.20
CA GLU A 459 -19.33 9.64 -16.46
C GLU A 459 -20.32 10.80 -16.29
N MET A 460 -21.05 10.90 -15.17
CA MET A 460 -21.88 12.06 -14.86
C MET A 460 -21.04 13.33 -14.72
N ARG A 461 -19.93 13.26 -13.97
CA ARG A 461 -19.00 14.40 -13.83
C ARG A 461 -18.44 14.81 -15.18
N ARG A 462 -18.04 13.85 -16.01
CA ARG A 462 -17.55 14.12 -17.37
C ARG A 462 -18.62 14.80 -18.22
N PHE A 463 -19.85 14.30 -18.22
CA PHE A 463 -20.96 14.89 -18.96
C PHE A 463 -21.21 16.34 -18.56
N LEU A 464 -21.15 16.67 -17.27
CA LEU A 464 -21.24 18.06 -16.82
C LEU A 464 -20.11 18.92 -17.39
N ILE A 465 -18.88 18.43 -17.38
CA ILE A 465 -17.72 19.16 -17.92
C ILE A 465 -17.87 19.36 -19.44
N THR A 466 -18.18 18.30 -20.19
CA THR A 466 -18.21 18.34 -21.66
C THR A 466 -19.42 19.08 -22.22
N THR A 467 -20.58 18.92 -21.59
CA THR A 467 -21.87 19.43 -22.10
C THR A 467 -22.22 20.80 -21.51
N THR A 468 -21.83 21.07 -20.26
CA THR A 468 -22.21 22.31 -19.56
C THR A 468 -21.04 23.22 -19.20
N GLY A 469 -19.79 22.79 -19.43
CA GLY A 469 -18.59 23.56 -19.05
C GLY A 469 -18.43 23.75 -17.53
N SER A 470 -19.20 23.02 -16.73
CA SER A 470 -19.23 23.16 -15.28
C SER A 470 -18.19 22.26 -14.63
N TYR A 471 -17.24 22.86 -13.92
CA TYR A 471 -16.27 22.17 -13.07
C TYR A 471 -16.78 21.95 -11.64
N ALA A 472 -18.04 22.28 -11.37
CA ALA A 472 -18.62 22.08 -10.05
C ALA A 472 -18.50 20.61 -9.66
N LEU A 473 -17.89 20.34 -8.50
CA LEU A 473 -17.94 19.02 -7.88
C LEU A 473 -19.42 18.62 -7.73
N LEU A 474 -19.75 17.37 -8.03
CA LEU A 474 -21.07 16.79 -7.77
C LEU A 474 -21.52 17.27 -6.38
N PRO A 475 -22.74 17.82 -6.21
CA PRO A 475 -23.16 18.35 -4.93
C PRO A 475 -23.05 17.23 -3.89
N LEU A 476 -22.07 17.35 -3.00
CA LEU A 476 -22.05 16.60 -1.74
C LEU A 476 -23.42 16.81 -1.12
N VAL A 477 -24.13 15.71 -0.86
CA VAL A 477 -25.46 15.67 -0.25
C VAL A 477 -25.50 16.69 0.88
N ALA A 478 -26.08 17.85 0.58
CA ALA A 478 -26.20 18.93 1.54
C ALA A 478 -27.19 18.47 2.60
N ARG A 479 -26.73 18.37 3.84
CA ARG A 479 -27.59 18.25 5.02
C ARG A 479 -28.58 19.41 4.99
N GLU A 480 -29.84 19.14 4.65
CA GLU A 480 -30.96 19.97 5.09
C GLU A 480 -31.09 19.78 6.61
N ALA A 481 -30.43 20.65 7.36
CA ALA A 481 -30.70 20.84 8.77
C ALA A 481 -30.45 22.31 9.12
N SER A 482 -31.47 23.16 8.93
CA SER A 482 -31.81 24.27 9.84
C SER A 482 -32.87 25.17 9.20
N GLY A 483 -34.13 24.78 9.40
CA GLY A 483 -35.30 25.58 9.06
C GLY A 483 -36.35 25.47 10.16
N ALA A 484 -36.01 25.90 11.38
CA ALA A 484 -37.01 26.16 12.42
C ALA A 484 -36.58 27.39 13.21
N ALA A 485 -37.10 28.53 12.77
CA ALA A 485 -37.09 29.77 13.54
C ALA A 485 -38.01 29.62 14.75
N VAL A 486 -37.50 29.86 15.95
CA VAL A 486 -38.31 30.35 17.08
C VAL A 486 -37.47 31.33 17.91
N GLY A 487 -37.93 32.58 17.95
CA GLY A 487 -37.97 33.37 19.19
C GLY A 487 -36.76 34.23 19.51
N GLY A 488 -36.86 35.51 19.20
CA GLY A 488 -35.84 36.51 19.54
C GLY A 488 -35.79 36.91 21.02
N ARG A 489 -34.69 37.58 21.35
CA ARG A 489 -34.41 38.64 22.34
C ARG A 489 -32.88 38.78 22.28
N GLY A 490 -32.28 39.82 21.71
CA GLY A 490 -32.43 41.23 22.07
C GLY A 490 -31.29 41.61 23.03
N VAL A 491 -30.61 42.73 22.75
CA VAL A 491 -29.56 43.41 23.55
C VAL A 491 -28.12 42.95 23.25
N GLU A 492 -27.10 43.77 22.98
CA GLU A 492 -26.89 45.18 22.60
C GLU A 492 -25.38 45.33 22.33
N GLU A 493 -25.00 46.26 21.47
CA GLU A 493 -23.61 46.56 21.09
C GLU A 493 -22.74 47.03 22.27
N SER A 494 -21.45 46.66 22.27
CA SER A 494 -20.36 47.60 22.61
C SER A 494 -18.96 46.96 22.43
N ARG A 495 -18.28 47.38 21.36
CA ARG A 495 -16.82 47.65 21.39
C ARG A 495 -16.64 49.13 21.78
N PRO A 496 -15.44 49.66 22.08
CA PRO A 496 -14.09 49.05 22.15
C PRO A 496 -13.31 49.48 23.44
N ARG A 497 -12.08 48.98 23.64
CA ARG A 497 -10.93 49.83 24.00
C ARG A 497 -9.58 49.12 23.88
N GLN A 498 -8.66 49.85 23.26
CA GLN A 498 -7.22 49.61 23.19
C GLN A 498 -6.60 49.63 24.59
N GLY A 499 -5.48 48.93 24.79
CA GLY A 499 -4.59 49.22 25.91
C GLY A 499 -3.60 48.13 26.30
N THR A 500 -2.35 48.38 25.91
CA THR A 500 -1.12 48.15 26.69
C THR A 500 -0.42 46.79 26.70
N VAL A 501 0.80 46.87 26.18
CA VAL A 501 1.98 46.02 26.34
C VAL A 501 2.37 45.88 27.81
N SER A 502 2.72 44.66 28.26
CA SER A 502 3.83 44.42 29.19
C SER A 502 4.23 42.94 29.27
N ARG A 503 5.50 42.69 28.95
CA ARG A 503 6.36 41.54 29.35
C ARG A 503 6.10 41.06 30.78
N TRP A 504 6.29 39.75 31.02
CA TRP A 504 7.14 39.11 32.06
C TRP A 504 7.24 37.62 31.67
N GLN A 505 8.40 37.20 31.14
CA GLN A 505 9.46 36.37 31.76
C GLN A 505 9.37 34.91 31.37
#